data_AF-A0A0Q3G9B3-F1
#
_entry.id   AF-A0A0Q3G9B3-F1
#
_cell.length_a   1.000
_cell.length_b   1.000
_cell.length_c   1.000
_cell.angle_alpha   90.00
_cell.angle_beta   90.00
_cell.angle_gamma   90.00
#
_symmetry.space_group_name_H-M   'P 1'
#
loop_
_entity.id
_entity.type
_entity.pdbx_description
1 polymer ?
#
loop_
_entity_poly.entity_id
_entity_poly.type
_entity_poly.pdbx_seq_one_letter_code
_entity_poly.pdbx_strand_id
1 'polypeptide(L)'
;METDLVTRVMAGEDPQFFVTIRDQFIGEHVKYDLPNCRLIMLPAYTYFAWACYAVDLKENRLTVYDPTLPDDADKEVVSLHVQVCDKIKKALADCAGMFFDGWQYDRAALEIKLLYRKQNMREP
;
A
#
# COMPACT_ATOMS: atom_id res chain seq x y z
N MET A 1 -5.40 -19.75 -4.40
CA MET A 1 -4.52 -18.75 -3.79
C MET A 1 -5.41 -17.60 -3.38
N GLU A 2 -5.35 -17.18 -2.13
CA GLU A 2 -6.21 -16.11 -1.65
C GLU A 2 -5.72 -14.74 -2.17
N THR A 3 -6.65 -13.87 -2.54
CA THR A 3 -6.32 -12.56 -3.14
C THR A 3 -5.95 -11.55 -2.05
N ASP A 4 -4.78 -10.92 -2.18
CA ASP A 4 -4.29 -9.90 -1.24
C ASP A 4 -5.08 -8.59 -1.31
N LEU A 5 -4.90 -7.75 -0.29
CA LEU A 5 -5.60 -6.46 -0.15
C LEU A 5 -5.44 -5.57 -1.38
N VAL A 6 -4.22 -5.40 -1.90
CA VAL A 6 -3.97 -4.47 -3.01
C VAL A 6 -4.61 -4.99 -4.28
N THR A 7 -4.53 -6.30 -4.54
CA THR A 7 -5.17 -6.90 -5.71
C THR A 7 -6.70 -6.71 -5.70
N ARG A 8 -7.36 -6.86 -4.54
CA ARG A 8 -8.80 -6.60 -4.39
C ARG A 8 -9.16 -5.14 -4.63
N VAL A 9 -8.39 -4.24 -4.03
CA VAL A 9 -8.53 -2.79 -4.20
C VAL A 9 -8.36 -2.40 -5.66
N MET A 10 -7.40 -3.01 -6.36
CA MET A 10 -7.19 -2.79 -7.79
C MET A 10 -8.35 -3.26 -8.65
N ALA A 11 -8.98 -4.39 -8.28
CA ALA A 11 -10.20 -4.90 -8.90
C ALA A 11 -11.46 -4.06 -8.62
N GLY A 12 -11.36 -3.03 -7.77
CA GLY A 12 -12.49 -2.17 -7.41
C GLY A 12 -13.43 -2.82 -6.38
N GLU A 13 -12.95 -3.84 -5.66
CA GLU A 13 -13.67 -4.45 -4.56
C GLU A 13 -13.49 -3.64 -3.27
N ASP A 14 -14.40 -3.86 -2.32
CA ASP A 14 -14.35 -3.31 -0.96
C ASP A 14 -13.70 -4.34 -0.02
N PRO A 15 -12.37 -4.25 0.24
CA PRO A 15 -11.61 -5.29 0.95
C PRO A 15 -12.09 -5.52 2.39
N GLN A 16 -12.69 -4.52 3.03
CA GLN A 16 -13.18 -4.58 4.41
C GLN A 16 -14.30 -5.61 4.64
N PHE A 17 -14.97 -6.07 3.58
CA PHE A 17 -16.03 -7.08 3.68
C PHE A 17 -15.53 -8.53 3.54
N PHE A 18 -14.23 -8.74 3.27
CA PHE A 18 -13.66 -10.07 3.16
C PHE A 18 -13.09 -10.52 4.49
N VAL A 19 -13.56 -11.67 4.99
CA VAL A 19 -13.11 -12.26 6.26
C VAL A 19 -11.59 -12.38 6.30
N THR A 20 -10.99 -12.80 5.21
CA THR A 20 -9.56 -13.07 5.17
C THR A 20 -8.70 -11.81 5.11
N ILE A 21 -9.25 -10.69 4.61
CA ILE A 21 -8.62 -9.38 4.76
C ILE A 21 -8.79 -8.90 6.21
N ARG A 22 -10.00 -9.00 6.76
CA ARG A 22 -10.28 -8.63 8.15
C ARG A 22 -9.35 -9.36 9.13
N ASP A 23 -9.10 -10.65 8.91
CA ASP A 23 -8.22 -11.46 9.76
C ASP A 23 -6.77 -10.91 9.78
N GLN A 24 -6.31 -10.24 8.73
CA GLN A 24 -4.99 -9.59 8.71
C GLN A 24 -4.92 -8.36 9.63
N PHE A 25 -6.06 -7.75 9.96
CA PHE A 25 -6.14 -6.54 10.79
C PHE A 25 -6.50 -6.90 12.25
N ILE A 26 -7.44 -7.84 12.45
CA ILE A 26 -7.99 -8.17 13.76
C ILE A 26 -8.18 -9.69 13.91
N GLY A 27 -7.78 -10.24 15.06
CA GLY A 27 -7.94 -11.65 15.40
C GLY A 27 -6.96 -12.06 16.50
N GLU A 28 -7.18 -13.23 17.13
CA GLU A 28 -6.33 -13.72 18.24
C GLU A 28 -4.85 -13.90 17.84
N HIS A 29 -4.59 -14.08 16.55
CA HIS A 29 -3.26 -14.24 15.99
C HIS A 29 -2.52 -12.91 15.76
N VAL A 30 -3.24 -11.78 15.74
CA VAL A 30 -2.65 -10.43 15.59
C VAL A 30 -2.23 -9.94 16.97
N LYS A 31 -0.93 -10.04 17.26
CA LYS A 31 -0.35 -9.70 18.58
C LYS A 31 0.18 -8.28 18.70
N TYR A 32 0.04 -7.48 17.64
CA TYR A 32 0.54 -6.11 17.58
C TYR A 32 -0.62 -5.13 17.47
N ASP A 33 -0.40 -3.92 17.98
CA ASP A 33 -1.36 -2.83 17.89
C ASP A 33 -1.23 -2.16 16.51
N LEU A 34 -2.14 -2.53 15.59
CA LEU A 34 -2.13 -2.03 14.22
C LEU A 34 -2.39 -0.51 14.15
N PRO A 35 -3.39 0.08 14.85
CA PRO A 35 -3.56 1.53 14.91
C PRO A 35 -2.31 2.32 15.32
N ASN A 36 -1.47 1.75 16.19
CA ASN A 36 -0.21 2.36 16.65
C ASN A 36 1.04 1.80 15.98
N CYS A 37 0.90 0.98 14.92
CA CYS A 37 2.06 0.47 14.20
C CYS A 37 2.75 1.59 13.42
N ARG A 38 4.06 1.47 13.20
CA ARG A 38 4.78 2.46 12.39
C ARG A 38 4.53 2.26 10.90
N LEU A 39 4.55 1.01 10.45
CA LEU A 39 4.72 0.68 9.04
C LEU A 39 3.82 -0.50 8.66
N ILE A 40 3.02 -0.31 7.60
CA ILE A 40 2.24 -1.36 6.96
C ILE A 40 2.87 -1.62 5.58
N MET A 41 3.24 -2.87 5.29
CA MET A 41 3.80 -3.27 4.01
C MET A 41 2.75 -4.03 3.20
N LEU A 42 2.48 -3.56 1.98
CA LEU A 42 1.49 -4.14 1.09
C LEU A 42 2.18 -4.60 -0.21
N PRO A 43 2.73 -5.82 -0.25
CA PRO A 43 3.27 -6.38 -1.48
C PRO A 43 2.13 -6.67 -2.46
N ALA A 44 2.33 -6.35 -3.73
CA ALA A 44 1.34 -6.54 -4.78
C ALA A 44 2.00 -6.86 -6.11
N TYR A 45 1.34 -7.69 -6.91
CA TYR A 45 1.73 -7.90 -8.30
C TYR A 45 0.94 -6.93 -9.18
N THR A 46 1.61 -5.88 -9.66
CA THR A 46 1.01 -4.79 -10.44
C THR A 46 1.74 -4.62 -11.75
N TYR A 47 1.01 -4.47 -12.86
CA TYR A 47 1.58 -4.15 -14.18
C TYR A 47 2.76 -5.06 -14.59
N PHE A 48 2.60 -6.37 -14.39
CA PHE A 48 3.60 -7.41 -14.72
C PHE A 48 4.87 -7.42 -13.84
N ALA A 49 4.92 -6.63 -12.77
CA ALA A 49 6.02 -6.60 -11.81
C ALA A 49 5.52 -6.71 -10.36
N TRP A 50 6.41 -7.16 -9.47
CA TRP A 50 6.15 -7.07 -8.03
C TRP A 50 6.54 -5.70 -7.53
N ALA A 51 5.60 -5.01 -6.87
CA ALA A 51 5.83 -3.78 -6.15
C ALA A 51 5.43 -3.94 -4.68
N CYS A 52 5.95 -3.08 -3.82
CA CYS A 52 5.52 -2.96 -2.44
C CYS A 52 5.08 -1.53 -2.15
N TYR A 53 3.90 -1.38 -1.57
CA TYR A 53 3.34 -0.12 -1.13
C TYR A 53 3.48 -0.06 0.39
N ALA A 54 4.41 0.76 0.87
CA ALA A 54 4.77 0.87 2.28
C ALA A 54 4.14 2.13 2.89
N VAL A 55 3.20 1.95 3.81
CA VAL A 55 2.51 3.05 4.51
C VAL A 55 3.17 3.29 5.86
N ASP A 56 3.94 4.37 5.97
CA ASP A 56 4.51 4.86 7.22
C ASP A 56 3.49 5.79 7.89
N LEU A 57 2.84 5.29 8.94
CA LEU A 57 1.81 6.01 9.69
C LEU A 57 2.38 7.11 10.59
N LYS A 58 3.68 7.03 10.92
CA LYS A 58 4.35 8.05 11.74
C LYS A 58 4.82 9.23 10.90
N GLU A 59 5.35 8.95 9.71
CA GLU A 59 5.85 9.95 8.77
C GLU A 59 4.76 10.45 7.80
N ASN A 60 3.53 9.95 7.91
CA ASN A 60 2.44 10.20 6.97
C ASN A 60 2.88 10.05 5.51
N ARG A 61 3.47 8.90 5.16
CA ARG A 61 4.02 8.67 3.83
C ARG A 61 3.66 7.30 3.29
N LEU A 62 3.19 7.25 2.05
CA LEU A 62 3.02 6.04 1.26
C LEU A 62 4.15 5.95 0.24
N THR A 63 5.08 5.02 0.47
CA THR A 63 6.26 4.82 -0.39
C THR A 63 6.05 3.65 -1.33
N VAL A 64 6.22 3.86 -2.63
CA VAL A 64 6.19 2.83 -3.66
C VAL A 64 7.61 2.30 -3.87
N TYR A 65 7.80 1.01 -3.67
CA TYR A 65 9.00 0.28 -4.03
C TYR A 65 8.68 -0.64 -5.20
N ASP A 66 9.05 -0.23 -6.40
CA ASP A 66 8.99 -1.07 -7.60
C ASP A 66 10.43 -1.27 -8.11
N PRO A 67 10.97 -2.50 -8.09
CA PRO A 67 12.34 -2.79 -8.50
C PRO A 67 12.55 -2.64 -10.02
N THR A 68 11.46 -2.55 -10.79
CA THR A 68 11.47 -2.38 -12.25
C THR A 68 11.33 -0.93 -12.67
N LEU A 69 11.00 -0.01 -11.75
CA LEU A 69 10.80 1.41 -12.04
C LEU A 69 12.15 2.15 -12.21
N PRO A 70 12.52 2.55 -13.44
CA PRO A 70 13.77 3.27 -13.68
C PRO A 70 13.63 4.75 -13.30
N ASP A 71 14.75 5.45 -13.09
CA ASP A 71 14.77 6.90 -12.76
C ASP A 71 14.06 7.78 -13.83
N ASP A 72 14.02 7.32 -15.08
CA ASP A 72 13.38 7.97 -16.22
C ASP A 72 12.03 7.33 -16.61
N ALA A 73 11.34 6.71 -15.64
CA ALA A 73 10.08 6.01 -15.87
C ALA A 73 9.04 6.87 -16.61
N ASP A 74 8.31 6.21 -17.51
CA ASP A 74 7.20 6.82 -18.24
C ASP A 74 6.16 7.40 -17.27
N LYS A 75 5.62 8.58 -17.62
CA LYS A 75 4.58 9.26 -16.84
C LYS A 75 3.35 8.38 -16.61
N GLU A 76 3.08 7.47 -17.55
CA GLU A 76 1.98 6.51 -17.49
C GLU A 76 2.19 5.51 -16.35
N VAL A 77 3.39 4.91 -16.22
CA VAL A 77 3.72 3.99 -15.13
C VAL A 77 3.66 4.68 -13.77
N VAL A 78 4.18 5.91 -13.68
CA VAL A 78 4.09 6.73 -12.46
C VAL A 78 2.62 7.02 -12.12
N SER A 79 1.80 7.42 -13.10
CA SER A 79 0.38 7.69 -12.90
C SER A 79 -0.38 6.46 -12.41
N LEU A 80 -0.06 5.28 -12.95
CA LEU A 80 -0.64 4.01 -12.55
C LEU A 80 -0.32 3.67 -11.09
N HIS A 81 0.92 3.85 -10.63
CA HIS A 81 1.24 3.69 -9.20
C HIS A 81 0.49 4.69 -8.32
N VAL A 82 0.40 5.96 -8.74
CA VAL A 82 -0.34 6.99 -7.98
C VAL A 82 -1.81 6.60 -7.82
N GLN A 83 -2.46 6.10 -8.88
CA GLN A 83 -3.83 5.59 -8.81
C GLN A 83 -3.97 4.43 -7.82
N VAL A 84 -3.01 3.49 -7.79
CA VAL A 84 -3.00 2.39 -6.81
C VAL A 84 -2.89 2.97 -5.38
N CYS A 85 -1.99 3.93 -5.17
CA CYS A 85 -1.80 4.58 -3.87
C CYS A 85 -3.09 5.24 -3.37
N ASP A 86 -3.81 5.95 -4.24
CA ASP A 86 -5.07 6.60 -3.87
C ASP A 86 -6.15 5.58 -3.49
N LYS A 87 -6.21 4.46 -4.20
CA LYS A 87 -7.12 3.37 -3.84
C LYS A 87 -6.73 2.71 -2.51
N ILE A 88 -5.43 2.49 -2.25
CA ILE A 88 -4.93 1.97 -0.97
C ILE A 88 -5.28 2.92 0.19
N LYS A 89 -5.07 4.22 0.02
CA LYS A 89 -5.43 5.25 1.01
C LYS A 89 -6.91 5.19 1.36
N LYS A 90 -7.79 5.04 0.37
CA LYS A 90 -9.23 4.88 0.61
C LYS A 90 -9.51 3.57 1.35
N ALA A 91 -8.99 2.45 0.87
CA ALA A 91 -9.24 1.14 1.45
C ALA A 91 -8.78 1.04 2.91
N LEU A 92 -7.60 1.60 3.24
CA LEU A 92 -7.12 1.63 4.62
C LEU A 92 -7.99 2.50 5.52
N ALA A 93 -8.52 3.62 5.02
CA ALA A 93 -9.47 4.44 5.78
C ALA A 93 -10.78 3.67 6.03
N ASP A 94 -11.28 2.95 5.03
CA ASP A 94 -12.51 2.15 5.15
C ASP A 94 -12.30 0.97 6.14
N CYS A 95 -11.19 0.24 6.04
CA CYS A 95 -10.81 -0.80 7.01
C CYS A 95 -10.62 -0.23 8.42
N ALA A 96 -9.95 0.92 8.57
CA ALA A 96 -9.75 1.56 9.86
C ALA A 96 -11.08 1.90 10.52
N GLY A 97 -12.00 2.54 9.79
CA GLY A 97 -13.32 2.92 10.29
C GLY A 97 -14.24 1.74 10.57
N MET A 98 -14.05 0.59 9.90
CA MET A 98 -14.86 -0.60 10.11
C MET A 98 -14.34 -1.50 11.24
N PHE A 99 -13.01 -1.58 11.41
CA PHE A 99 -12.39 -2.57 12.28
C PHE A 99 -11.90 -2.03 13.63
N PHE A 100 -11.68 -0.71 13.74
CA PHE A 100 -11.09 -0.12 14.94
C PHE A 100 -11.84 1.12 15.40
N ASP A 101 -12.23 1.12 16.67
CA ASP A 101 -12.76 2.31 17.31
C ASP A 101 -11.62 3.31 17.55
N GLY A 102 -11.74 4.50 16.95
CA GLY A 102 -10.84 5.62 17.22
C GLY A 102 -9.52 5.62 16.46
N TRP A 103 -9.32 4.75 15.45
CA TRP A 103 -8.16 4.86 14.57
C TRP A 103 -8.26 6.11 13.70
N GLN A 104 -7.54 7.17 14.10
CA GLN A 104 -7.46 8.45 13.38
C GLN A 104 -6.53 8.34 12.16
N TYR A 105 -6.96 7.59 11.15
CA TYR A 105 -6.21 7.46 9.90
C TYR A 105 -6.56 8.62 8.94
N ASP A 106 -5.67 9.61 8.84
CA ASP A 106 -5.82 10.71 7.89
C ASP A 106 -5.24 10.32 6.52
N ARG A 107 -6.11 9.82 5.64
CA ARG A 107 -5.74 9.46 4.27
C ARG A 107 -5.23 10.64 3.44
N ALA A 108 -5.64 11.87 3.75
CA ALA A 108 -5.27 13.06 2.99
C ALA A 108 -3.86 13.54 3.34
N ALA A 109 -3.42 13.29 4.58
CA ALA A 109 -2.08 13.60 5.04
C ALA A 109 -0.99 12.70 4.43
N LEU A 110 -1.35 11.55 3.86
CA LEU A 110 -0.37 10.61 3.30
C LEU A 110 0.26 11.12 2.00
N GLU A 111 1.52 11.51 2.06
CA GLU A 111 2.29 11.89 0.87
C GLU A 111 2.74 10.65 0.09
N ILE A 112 2.56 10.67 -1.25
CA ILE A 112 3.01 9.57 -2.12
C ILE A 112 4.46 9.82 -2.52
N LYS A 113 5.32 8.84 -2.29
CA LYS A 113 6.73 8.87 -2.69
C LYS A 113 7.07 7.65 -3.52
N LEU A 114 7.60 7.84 -4.72
CA LEU A 114 8.15 6.75 -5.52
C LEU A 114 9.65 6.61 -5.25
N LEU A 115 10.12 5.37 -5.03
CA LEU A 115 11.54 5.05 -5.02
C LEU A 115 11.95 4.56 -6.40
N TYR A 116 12.79 5.35 -7.04
CA TYR A 116 13.34 4.99 -8.34
C TYR A 116 14.62 4.18 -8.18
N ARG A 117 14.81 3.23 -9.09
CA ARG A 117 16.05 2.47 -9.17
C ARG A 117 17.15 3.37 -9.72
N LYS A 118 18.11 3.73 -8.85
CA LYS A 118 19.38 4.33 -9.28
C LYS A 118 20.02 3.47 -10.36
N GLN A 119 20.21 4.02 -11.55
CA GLN A 119 21.07 3.39 -12.54
C GLN A 119 22.52 3.47 -12.03
N ASN A 120 23.09 2.35 -11.58
CA ASN A 120 24.53 2.29 -11.42
C ASN A 120 25.13 2.49 -12.81
N MET A 121 25.85 3.59 -13.02
CA MET A 121 26.75 3.73 -14.16
C MET A 121 27.61 2.47 -14.19
N ARG A 122 27.43 1.64 -15.22
CA ARG A 122 28.43 0.62 -15.55
C ARG A 122 29.68 1.43 -15.90
N GLU A 123 30.67 1.43 -15.02
CA GLU A 123 32.00 1.87 -15.41
C GLU A 123 32.44 1.03 -16.61
N PRO A 124 33.02 1.66 -17.64
CA PRO A 124 33.34 1.02 -18.92
C PRO A 124 34.34 -0.14 -18.79
#